data_AF-A0AAV2R0I9-F1
#
_entry.id   AF-A0AAV2R0I9-F1
#
_cell.length_a   1.000
_cell.length_b   1.000
_cell.length_c   1.000
_cell.angle_alpha   90.00
_cell.angle_beta   90.00
_cell.angle_gamma   90.00
#
_symmetry.space_group_name_H-M   'P 1'
#
loop_
_entity.id
_entity.type
_entity.pdbx_description
1 polymer ?
#
loop_
_entity_poly.entity_id
_entity_poly.type
_entity_poly.pdbx_seq_one_letter_code
_entity_poly.pdbx_strand_id
1 'polypeptide(L)'
;MPTKAQCHKWKLSVRNVLEDPHGLKRFQTFLIKHEEECGETEGEFIRYTYFWTECQNFKKLKSPNQRESASKIYNTYLNSQAEKKIVISGSDEIVPKVKETVFSDKNNSSENQKVNPSDNISSVFNVVEAGMLEHISKGGCCQAYKEFCNELKPDKRTKFQCRLM
;
A
#
# COMPACT_ATOMS: atom_id res chain seq x y z
N MET A 1 -21.73 -4.95 -6.78
CA MET A 1 -21.48 -3.53 -7.16
C MET A 1 -21.32 -2.72 -5.88
N PRO A 2 -20.43 -1.70 -5.84
CA PRO A 2 -20.24 -0.90 -4.64
C PRO A 2 -21.48 -0.06 -4.31
N THR A 3 -21.74 0.15 -3.02
CA THR A 3 -22.77 1.09 -2.58
C THR A 3 -22.37 2.53 -2.89
N LYS A 4 -23.34 3.46 -2.88
CA LYS A 4 -23.04 4.91 -3.00
C LYS A 4 -22.06 5.40 -1.92
N ALA A 5 -22.19 4.89 -0.70
CA ALA A 5 -21.29 5.22 0.41
C ALA A 5 -19.86 4.71 0.16
N GLN A 6 -19.71 3.46 -0.30
CA GLN A 6 -18.40 2.91 -0.68
C GLN A 6 -17.76 3.72 -1.80
N CYS A 7 -18.50 4.01 -2.88
CA CYS A 7 -18.01 4.84 -3.98
C CYS A 7 -17.53 6.21 -3.48
N HIS A 8 -18.29 6.86 -2.58
CA HIS A 8 -17.88 8.14 -2.01
C HIS A 8 -16.58 7.99 -1.20
N LYS A 9 -16.51 7.00 -0.29
CA LYS A 9 -15.33 6.76 0.55
C LYS A 9 -14.08 6.49 -0.28
N TRP A 10 -14.18 5.62 -1.29
CA TRP A 10 -13.09 5.23 -2.18
C TRP A 10 -12.56 6.39 -3.02
N LYS A 11 -13.41 7.35 -3.40
CA LYS A 11 -13.00 8.57 -4.12
C LYS A 11 -12.26 9.59 -3.25
N LEU A 12 -12.38 9.50 -1.92
CA LEU A 12 -11.72 10.45 -1.01
C LEU A 12 -10.22 10.18 -0.87
N SER A 13 -9.77 8.92 -0.95
CA SER A 13 -8.35 8.59 -0.88
C SER A 13 -8.04 7.18 -1.36
N VAL A 14 -6.83 6.97 -1.88
CA VAL A 14 -6.30 5.64 -2.21
C VAL A 14 -6.32 4.73 -0.98
N ARG A 15 -5.98 5.26 0.20
CA ARG A 15 -6.02 4.52 1.46
C ARG A 15 -7.39 3.89 1.71
N ASN A 16 -8.47 4.66 1.52
CA ASN A 16 -9.83 4.14 1.68
C ASN A 16 -10.17 3.00 0.72
N VAL A 17 -9.56 2.97 -0.46
CA VAL A 17 -9.69 1.86 -1.41
C VAL A 17 -8.94 0.64 -0.90
N LEU A 18 -7.69 0.81 -0.48
CA LEU A 18 -6.81 -0.28 -0.06
C LEU A 18 -7.18 -0.91 1.29
N GLU A 19 -7.80 -0.14 2.19
CA GLU A 19 -8.30 -0.64 3.49
C GLU A 19 -9.62 -1.43 3.37
N ASP A 20 -10.41 -1.18 2.32
CA ASP A 20 -11.65 -1.92 2.06
C ASP A 20 -11.35 -3.16 1.19
N PRO A 21 -11.60 -4.40 1.67
CA PRO A 21 -11.33 -5.60 0.87
C PRO A 21 -12.03 -5.61 -0.50
N HIS A 22 -13.22 -5.03 -0.60
CA HIS A 22 -13.93 -4.89 -1.88
C HIS A 22 -13.31 -3.79 -2.75
N GLY A 23 -12.85 -2.71 -2.13
CA GLY A 23 -12.13 -1.63 -2.80
C GLY A 23 -10.82 -2.13 -3.41
N LEU A 24 -10.00 -2.80 -2.60
CA LEU A 24 -8.72 -3.39 -2.99
C LEU A 24 -8.88 -4.35 -4.17
N LYS A 25 -9.78 -5.33 -4.06
CA LYS A 25 -10.01 -6.30 -5.13
C LYS A 25 -10.46 -5.62 -6.43
N ARG A 26 -11.38 -4.65 -6.32
CA ARG A 26 -11.87 -3.93 -7.50
C ARG A 26 -10.80 -3.07 -8.14
N PHE A 27 -9.95 -2.45 -7.33
CA PHE A 27 -8.84 -1.65 -7.81
C PHE A 27 -7.78 -2.52 -8.50
N GLN A 28 -7.45 -3.69 -7.95
CA GLN A 28 -6.57 -4.66 -8.60
C GLN A 28 -7.09 -5.10 -9.97
N THR A 29 -8.38 -5.46 -10.07
CA THR A 29 -9.00 -5.81 -11.36
C THR A 29 -8.95 -4.66 -12.35
N PHE A 30 -9.18 -3.42 -11.87
CA PHE A 30 -9.05 -2.24 -12.71
C PHE A 30 -7.61 -2.04 -13.21
N LEU A 31 -6.61 -2.16 -12.34
CA LEU A 31 -5.21 -1.94 -12.69
C LEU A 31 -4.70 -2.95 -13.72
N ILE A 32 -5.06 -4.23 -13.59
CA ILE A 32 -4.71 -5.26 -14.59
C ILE A 32 -5.22 -4.85 -15.97
N LYS A 33 -6.51 -4.52 -16.05
CA LYS A 33 -7.14 -4.10 -17.31
C LYS A 33 -6.53 -2.80 -17.85
N HIS A 34 -6.24 -1.85 -16.97
CA HIS A 34 -5.66 -0.55 -17.35
C HIS A 34 -4.22 -0.70 -17.89
N GLU A 35 -3.39 -1.54 -17.25
CA GLU A 35 -2.04 -1.87 -17.74
C GLU A 35 -2.08 -2.54 -19.12
N GLU A 36 -2.97 -3.52 -19.30
CA GLU A 36 -3.21 -4.19 -20.59
C GLU A 36 -3.65 -3.20 -21.68
N GLU A 37 -4.48 -2.22 -21.34
CA GLU A 37 -5.04 -1.24 -22.29
C GLU A 37 -4.06 -0.11 -22.64
N CYS A 38 -3.21 0.32 -21.71
CA CYS A 38 -2.24 1.40 -21.93
C CYS A 38 -0.88 0.90 -22.45
N GLY A 39 -0.65 -0.42 -22.46
CA GLY A 39 0.63 -1.00 -22.90
C GLY A 39 1.79 -0.73 -21.93
N GLU A 40 1.47 -0.42 -20.68
CA GLU A 40 2.46 -0.30 -19.60
C GLU A 40 3.03 -1.69 -19.26
N THR A 41 4.13 -1.70 -18.51
CA THR A 41 4.73 -2.97 -18.10
C THR A 41 3.72 -3.76 -17.25
N GLU A 42 3.48 -5.03 -17.60
CA GLU A 42 2.59 -5.89 -16.82
C GLU A 42 3.06 -5.92 -15.35
N GLY A 43 2.16 -5.63 -14.42
CA GLY A 43 2.49 -5.64 -13.00
C GLY A 43 2.88 -4.27 -12.43
N GLU A 44 3.00 -3.22 -13.27
CA GLU A 44 3.62 -1.95 -12.89
C GLU A 44 2.88 -1.18 -11.78
N PHE A 45 1.58 -1.09 -11.88
CA PHE A 45 0.71 -0.43 -10.91
C PHE A 45 0.14 -1.42 -9.90
N ILE A 46 -0.17 -2.65 -10.31
CA ILE A 46 -0.72 -3.64 -9.39
C ILE A 46 0.25 -4.02 -8.26
N ARG A 47 1.58 -3.97 -8.48
CA ARG A 47 2.59 -4.25 -7.43
C ARG A 47 2.46 -3.36 -6.20
N TYR A 48 1.94 -2.13 -6.33
CA TYR A 48 1.68 -1.26 -5.18
C TYR A 48 0.62 -1.85 -4.25
N THR A 49 -0.39 -2.52 -4.81
CA THR A 49 -1.44 -3.20 -4.03
C THR A 49 -0.93 -4.44 -3.32
N TYR A 50 0.03 -5.15 -3.94
CA TYR A 50 0.71 -6.30 -3.32
C TYR A 50 1.62 -5.84 -2.20
N PHE A 51 2.43 -4.80 -2.43
CA PHE A 51 3.24 -4.18 -1.39
C PHE A 51 2.38 -3.73 -0.19
N TRP A 52 1.24 -3.07 -0.43
CA TRP A 52 0.31 -2.70 0.64
C TRP A 52 -0.16 -3.91 1.44
N THR A 53 -0.53 -4.99 0.77
CA THR A 53 -1.04 -6.21 1.40
C THR A 53 0.04 -6.88 2.27
N GLU A 54 1.26 -7.00 1.75
CA GLU A 54 2.42 -7.46 2.51
C GLU A 54 2.69 -6.54 3.71
N CYS A 55 2.52 -5.23 3.52
CA CYS A 55 2.61 -4.26 4.59
C CYS A 55 1.59 -4.50 5.71
N GLN A 56 0.32 -4.72 5.36
CA GLN A 56 -0.72 -5.03 6.34
C GLN A 56 -0.49 -6.38 7.03
N ASN A 57 0.14 -7.33 6.35
CA ASN A 57 0.46 -8.63 6.92
C ASN A 57 1.64 -8.57 7.89
N PHE A 58 2.74 -7.88 7.56
CA PHE A 58 3.87 -7.76 8.50
C PHE A 58 3.45 -7.05 9.80
N LYS A 59 2.55 -6.06 9.72
CA LYS A 59 2.06 -5.31 10.89
C LYS A 59 1.36 -6.20 11.92
N LYS A 60 0.84 -7.35 11.50
CA LYS A 60 0.19 -8.34 12.38
C LYS A 60 1.21 -9.28 13.04
N LEU A 61 2.44 -9.33 12.55
CA LEU A 61 3.48 -10.21 13.05
C LEU A 61 4.16 -9.63 14.30
N LYS A 62 4.69 -10.53 15.12
CA LYS A 62 5.57 -10.20 16.25
C LYS A 62 6.99 -10.66 15.94
N SER A 63 7.97 -10.13 16.66
CA SER A 63 9.36 -10.62 16.61
C SER A 63 9.41 -12.12 16.97
N PRO A 64 10.19 -12.96 16.27
CA PRO A 64 11.17 -12.64 15.20
C PRO A 64 10.60 -12.58 13.78
N ASN A 65 9.41 -13.15 13.53
CA ASN A 65 8.80 -13.25 12.20
C ASN A 65 8.58 -11.88 11.54
N GLN A 66 8.33 -10.84 12.34
CA GLN A 66 8.20 -9.47 11.86
C GLN A 66 9.47 -8.98 11.15
N ARG A 67 10.66 -9.33 11.67
CA ARG A 67 11.93 -8.91 11.09
C ARG A 67 12.22 -9.65 9.78
N GLU A 68 11.98 -10.96 9.77
CA GLU A 68 12.11 -11.76 8.55
C GLU A 68 11.19 -11.25 7.43
N SER A 69 9.92 -10.95 7.78
CA SER A 69 8.96 -10.36 6.85
C SER A 69 9.42 -8.99 6.35
N ALA A 70 9.92 -8.11 7.24
CA ALA A 70 10.43 -6.80 6.85
C ALA A 70 11.61 -6.90 5.86
N SER A 71 12.55 -7.83 6.10
CA SER A 71 13.67 -8.12 5.19
C SER A 71 13.17 -8.60 3.82
N LYS A 72 12.17 -9.48 3.79
CA LYS A 72 11.55 -9.95 2.54
C LYS A 72 10.89 -8.81 1.77
N ILE A 73 10.12 -7.97 2.46
CA ILE A 73 9.44 -6.83 1.81
C ILE A 73 10.46 -5.84 1.26
N TYR A 74 11.50 -5.51 2.03
CA TYR A 74 12.58 -4.64 1.56
C TYR A 74 13.23 -5.18 0.28
N ASN A 75 13.64 -6.44 0.27
CA ASN A 75 14.31 -7.05 -0.89
C ASN A 75 13.39 -7.18 -2.11
N THR A 76 12.09 -7.37 -1.90
CA THR A 76 11.12 -7.57 -2.99
C THR A 76 10.67 -6.26 -3.62
N TYR A 77 10.58 -5.16 -2.85
CA TYR A 77 9.91 -3.94 -3.31
C TYR A 77 10.74 -2.65 -3.16
N LEU A 78 11.69 -2.57 -2.24
CA LEU A 78 12.37 -1.31 -1.90
C LEU A 78 13.85 -1.29 -2.32
N ASN A 79 14.49 -2.45 -2.40
CA ASN A 79 15.87 -2.56 -2.86
C ASN A 79 16.00 -1.98 -4.28
N SER A 80 17.09 -1.26 -4.55
CA SER A 80 17.37 -0.68 -5.88
C SER A 80 17.37 -1.70 -7.01
N GLN A 81 17.70 -2.96 -6.71
CA GLN A 81 17.75 -4.09 -7.64
C GLN A 81 16.53 -5.03 -7.52
N ALA A 82 15.49 -4.63 -6.78
CA ALA A 82 14.31 -5.45 -6.61
C ALA A 82 13.55 -5.65 -7.92
N GLU A 83 13.13 -6.89 -8.21
CA GLU A 83 12.32 -7.21 -9.39
C GLU A 83 10.98 -6.47 -9.36
N LYS A 84 10.33 -6.38 -8.19
CA LYS A 84 9.04 -5.69 -8.00
C LYS A 84 9.22 -4.32 -7.38
N LYS A 85 10.32 -3.63 -7.71
CA LYS A 85 10.64 -2.31 -7.15
C LYS A 85 9.47 -1.34 -7.32
N ILE A 86 9.09 -0.69 -6.23
CA ILE A 86 8.10 0.38 -6.23
C ILE A 86 8.78 1.73 -6.08
N VAL A 87 8.15 2.76 -6.63
CA VAL A 87 8.56 4.15 -6.42
C VAL A 87 7.76 4.72 -5.26
N ILE A 88 8.44 5.35 -4.31
CA ILE A 88 7.81 6.04 -3.19
C ILE A 88 8.27 7.49 -3.20
N SER A 89 7.38 8.43 -2.85
CA SER A 89 7.78 9.82 -2.66
C SER A 89 8.80 9.93 -1.54
N GLY A 90 9.95 10.55 -1.80
CA GLY A 90 11.06 10.66 -0.85
C GLY A 90 11.92 9.41 -0.71
N SER A 91 11.97 8.54 -1.73
CA SER A 91 12.71 7.27 -1.72
C SER A 91 14.15 7.40 -1.24
N ASP A 92 14.85 8.46 -1.65
CA ASP A 92 16.27 8.65 -1.39
C ASP A 92 16.58 8.82 0.11
N GLU A 93 15.61 9.32 0.87
CA GLU A 93 15.73 9.46 2.33
C GLU A 93 15.12 8.26 3.07
N ILE A 94 14.03 7.71 2.55
CA ILE A 94 13.25 6.67 3.25
C ILE A 94 13.90 5.29 3.11
N VAL A 95 14.32 4.91 1.90
CA VAL A 95 14.83 3.55 1.63
C VAL A 95 16.11 3.24 2.43
N PRO A 96 17.11 4.15 2.55
CA PRO A 96 18.27 3.91 3.39
C PRO A 96 17.91 3.70 4.87
N LYS A 97 16.97 4.49 5.41
CA LYS A 97 16.49 4.35 6.80
C LYS A 97 15.79 3.01 7.03
N VAL A 98 15.00 2.53 6.07
CA VAL A 98 14.39 1.19 6.14
C VAL A 98 15.47 0.12 6.14
N LYS A 99 16.46 0.23 5.24
CA LYS A 99 17.56 -0.73 5.15
C LYS A 99 18.30 -0.83 6.49
N GLU A 100 18.69 0.32 7.05
CA GLU A 100 19.34 0.37 8.35
C GLU A 100 18.47 -0.32 9.41
N THR A 101 17.23 0.13 9.60
CA THR A 101 16.33 -0.41 10.63
C THR A 101 16.08 -1.91 10.50
N VAL A 102 15.93 -2.42 9.27
CA VAL A 102 15.66 -3.85 9.01
C VAL A 102 16.91 -4.70 9.28
N PHE A 103 18.09 -4.24 8.88
CA PHE A 103 19.34 -5.01 8.90
C PHE A 103 20.34 -4.64 10.01
N SER A 104 20.05 -3.69 10.91
CA SER A 104 20.95 -3.36 12.03
C SER A 104 21.18 -4.57 12.94
N ASP A 105 22.39 -5.10 12.94
CA ASP A 105 22.80 -6.14 13.88
C ASP A 105 22.80 -5.59 15.31
N LYS A 106 22.32 -6.37 16.28
CA LYS A 106 22.31 -6.01 17.71
C LYS A 106 23.72 -6.01 18.36
N ASN A 107 24.78 -5.89 17.58
CA ASN A 107 26.15 -5.95 18.07
C ASN A 107 26.74 -4.54 18.23
N ASN A 108 26.33 -3.87 19.32
CA ASN A 108 27.16 -2.93 20.07
C ASN A 108 26.53 -2.76 21.46
N SER A 109 26.99 -3.57 22.41
CA SER A 109 26.79 -3.34 23.83
C SER A 109 27.73 -2.23 24.29
N SER A 110 27.20 -1.14 24.86
CA SER A 110 27.66 -0.45 26.09
C SER A 110 27.25 1.04 26.11
N GLU A 111 26.53 1.40 27.18
CA GLU A 111 26.50 2.70 27.86
C GLU A 111 25.74 3.91 27.25
N ASN A 112 24.64 4.22 27.95
CA ASN A 112 24.09 5.56 28.18
C ASN A 112 23.65 6.42 26.98
N GLN A 113 22.70 5.92 26.20
CA GLN A 113 21.62 6.78 25.68
C GLN A 113 20.28 6.05 25.79
N LYS A 114 19.30 6.74 26.38
CA LYS A 114 17.93 6.29 26.57
C LYS A 114 17.19 6.34 25.22
N VAL A 115 17.59 5.48 24.28
CA VAL A 115 16.90 5.31 22.99
C VAL A 115 15.98 4.11 23.14
N ASN A 116 14.68 4.33 22.96
CA ASN A 116 13.66 3.29 23.08
C ASN A 116 13.93 2.20 22.02
N PRO A 117 14.24 0.94 22.39
CA PRO A 117 14.59 -0.12 21.42
C PRO A 117 13.41 -0.60 20.54
N SER A 118 12.26 0.07 20.67
CA SER A 118 11.04 -0.09 19.88
C SER A 118 10.78 1.12 18.98
N ASP A 119 11.82 1.82 18.53
CA ASP A 119 11.78 2.59 17.28
C ASP A 119 11.49 1.58 16.15
N ASN A 120 10.20 1.27 16.09
CA ASN A 120 9.62 0.00 15.66
C ASN A 120 9.78 -0.11 14.16
N ILE A 121 10.21 -1.25 13.62
CA ILE A 121 10.20 -1.53 12.17
C ILE A 121 8.86 -1.09 11.55
N SER A 122 7.74 -1.24 12.27
CA SER A 122 6.43 -0.73 11.87
C SER A 122 6.37 0.78 11.61
N SER A 123 7.07 1.59 12.39
CA SER A 123 7.09 3.06 12.22
C SER A 123 7.72 3.46 10.89
N VAL A 124 8.85 2.85 10.53
CA VAL A 124 9.52 3.16 9.26
C VAL A 124 8.67 2.67 8.08
N PHE A 125 8.02 1.52 8.21
CA PHE A 125 7.08 1.05 7.19
C PHE A 125 5.81 1.91 7.08
N ASN A 126 5.36 2.59 8.14
CA ASN A 126 4.28 3.58 8.03
C ASN A 126 4.70 4.77 7.15
N VAL A 127 5.96 5.20 7.24
CA VAL A 127 6.51 6.26 6.37
C VAL A 127 6.59 5.78 4.92
N VAL A 128 7.04 4.55 4.69
CA VAL A 128 7.06 3.94 3.35
C VAL A 128 5.65 3.87 2.76
N GLU A 129 4.67 3.42 3.54
CA GLU A 129 3.27 3.39 3.11
C GLU A 129 2.74 4.78 2.76
N ALA A 130 3.08 5.81 3.54
CA ALA A 130 2.69 7.18 3.22
C ALA A 130 3.30 7.66 1.89
N GLY A 131 4.60 7.41 1.68
CA GLY A 131 5.27 7.74 0.42
C GLY A 131 4.69 6.98 -0.78
N MET A 132 4.31 5.72 -0.59
CA MET A 132 3.62 4.91 -1.59
C MET A 132 2.23 5.47 -1.91
N LEU A 133 1.41 5.76 -0.90
CA LEU A 133 0.07 6.31 -1.07
C LEU A 133 0.11 7.68 -1.77
N GLU A 134 1.12 8.50 -1.47
CA GLU A 134 1.34 9.77 -2.15
C GLU A 134 1.74 9.55 -3.62
N HIS A 135 2.65 8.61 -3.90
CA HIS A 135 3.01 8.27 -5.28
C HIS A 135 1.80 7.82 -6.10
N ILE A 136 0.90 7.02 -5.51
CA ILE A 136 -0.34 6.60 -6.19
C ILE A 136 -1.30 7.77 -6.37
N SER A 137 -1.42 8.66 -5.37
CA SER A 137 -2.44 9.73 -5.39
C SER A 137 -2.03 10.93 -6.24
N LYS A 138 -0.73 11.27 -6.26
CA LYS A 138 -0.20 12.51 -6.85
C LYS A 138 0.99 12.30 -7.79
N GLY A 139 1.63 11.12 -7.74
CA GLY A 139 2.80 10.78 -8.53
C GLY A 139 2.46 10.00 -9.80
N GLY A 140 3.31 9.01 -10.11
CA GLY A 140 3.27 8.27 -11.39
C GLY A 140 1.98 7.52 -11.64
N CYS A 141 1.29 7.02 -10.60
CA CYS A 141 0.04 6.26 -10.77
C CYS A 141 -1.23 7.10 -10.56
N CYS A 142 -1.11 8.44 -10.46
CA CYS A 142 -2.27 9.29 -10.16
C CYS A 142 -3.35 9.26 -11.23
N GLN A 143 -2.97 9.03 -12.49
CA GLN A 143 -3.91 8.96 -13.60
C GLN A 143 -4.77 7.70 -13.51
N ALA A 144 -4.16 6.53 -13.30
CA ALA A 144 -4.86 5.28 -13.08
C ALA A 144 -5.86 5.38 -11.90
N TYR A 145 -5.46 6.02 -10.79
CA TYR A 145 -6.37 6.21 -9.67
C TYR A 145 -7.56 7.14 -9.98
N LYS A 146 -7.34 8.22 -10.73
CA LYS A 146 -8.42 9.12 -11.19
C LYS A 146 -9.40 8.39 -12.10
N GLU A 147 -8.89 7.59 -13.03
CA GLU A 147 -9.71 6.80 -13.95
C GLU A 147 -10.53 5.74 -13.20
N PHE A 148 -9.92 5.04 -12.26
CA PHE A 148 -10.64 4.15 -11.34
C PHE A 148 -11.80 4.88 -10.67
N CYS A 149 -11.56 6.09 -10.13
CA CYS A 149 -12.58 6.90 -9.48
C CYS A 149 -13.71 7.32 -10.44
N ASN A 150 -13.40 7.56 -11.72
CA ASN A 150 -14.38 7.90 -12.75
C ASN A 150 -15.25 6.68 -13.12
N GLU A 151 -14.69 5.48 -13.11
CA GLU A 151 -15.43 4.23 -13.38
C GLU A 151 -16.32 3.75 -12.21
N LEU A 152 -16.16 4.31 -11.01
CA LEU A 152 -16.98 3.95 -9.86
C LEU A 152 -18.45 4.40 -10.07
N LYS A 153 -19.28 3.42 -10.42
CA LYS A 153 -20.74 3.53 -10.52
C LYS A 153 -21.38 2.84 -9.32
N PRO A 154 -22.21 3.54 -8.52
CA PRO A 154 -22.91 2.90 -7.42
C PRO A 154 -23.98 1.95 -7.94
N ASP A 155 -24.29 0.91 -7.16
CA ASP A 155 -25.45 0.07 -7.44
C ASP A 155 -26.73 0.93 -7.46
N LYS A 156 -27.51 0.82 -8.55
CA LYS A 156 -28.76 1.57 -8.73
C LYS A 156 -29.94 0.92 -7.99
N ARG A 157 -29.73 -0.21 -7.31
CA ARG A 157 -30.79 -0.86 -6.52
C ARG A 157 -31.08 -0.06 -5.25
N THR A 158 -32.06 0.85 -5.32
CA THR A 158 -32.72 1.36 -4.12
C THR A 158 -34.20 1.63 -4.41
N LYS A 159 -35.04 1.13 -3.49
CA LYS A 159 -36.51 1.25 -3.34
C LYS A 159 -37.34 0.13 -4.00
N PHE A 160 -37.35 -1.04 -3.37
CA PHE A 160 -38.66 -1.67 -3.11
C PHE A 160 -39.20 -1.01 -1.85
N GLN A 161 -40.17 -0.11 -2.00
CA GLN A 161 -41.05 0.26 -0.90
C GLN A 161 -41.87 -0.99 -0.58
N CYS A 162 -41.71 -1.55 0.63
CA CYS A 162 -42.72 -2.44 1.18
C CYS A 162 -44.02 -1.62 1.32
N ARG A 163 -44.94 -1.76 0.36
CA ARG A 163 -46.36 -1.58 0.63
C ARG A 163 -46.84 -2.90 1.22
N LEU A 164 -46.85 -2.98 2.54
CA LEU A 164 -47.73 -3.92 3.24
C LEU A 164 -49.13 -3.30 3.20
N MET A 165 -50.01 -3.93 2.42
CA MET A 165 -51.46 -3.81 2.57
C MET A 165 -51.90 -4.54 3.82
#